data_AF-A0AA89APA4-F1
#
_entry.id   AF-A0AA89APA4-F1
#
_cell.length_a   1.000
_cell.length_b   1.000
_cell.length_c   1.000
_cell.angle_alpha   90.00
_cell.angle_beta   90.00
_cell.angle_gamma   90.00
#
_symmetry.space_group_name_H-M   'P 1'
#
loop_
_entity.id
_entity.type
_entity.pdbx_description
1 polymer ?
#
loop_
_entity_poly.entity_id
_entity_poly.type
_entity_poly.pdbx_seq_one_letter_code
_entity_poly.pdbx_strand_id
1 'polypeptide(L)'
;MFILGMGFVGQFFAEQLKNQGWAVSGTCTSIAKKKKLEEKGFNAYVFDANEPQLEVLNSLNYHTHLLISIPPVVGKGDPMLQHVNLLKSVLDDENLQWLSYLSSTSVYGDCGGAWVDEE
;
A
#
# COMPACT_ATOMS: atom_id res chain seq x y z
N MET A 1 -9.59 -6.52 -0.09
CA MET A 1 -8.69 -5.35 0.04
C MET A 1 -7.25 -5.83 0.19
N PHE A 2 -6.34 -5.34 -0.62
CA PHE A 2 -4.91 -5.55 -0.47
C PHE A 2 -4.21 -4.23 -0.13
N ILE A 3 -3.39 -4.21 0.92
CA ILE A 3 -2.72 -3.00 1.39
C ILE A 3 -1.20 -3.16 1.23
N LEU A 4 -0.62 -2.45 0.27
CA LEU A 4 0.82 -2.27 0.19
C LEU A 4 1.25 -1.29 1.28
N GLY A 5 1.96 -1.78 2.30
CA GLY A 5 2.41 -0.99 3.44
C GLY A 5 1.39 -0.91 4.59
N MET A 6 1.21 -2.00 5.33
CA MET A 6 0.49 -2.03 6.62
C MET A 6 1.34 -1.43 7.76
N GLY A 7 1.66 -0.15 7.63
CA GLY A 7 2.20 0.69 8.70
C GLY A 7 1.09 1.20 9.62
N PHE A 8 1.30 2.36 10.28
CA PHE A 8 0.33 2.93 11.21
C PHE A 8 -1.06 3.16 10.57
N VAL A 9 -1.11 3.91 9.45
CA VAL A 9 -2.37 4.21 8.74
C VAL A 9 -2.96 2.95 8.10
N GLY A 10 -2.14 2.20 7.35
CA GLY A 10 -2.58 0.97 6.69
C GLY A 10 -3.15 -0.06 7.66
N GLN A 11 -2.57 -0.20 8.86
CA GLN A 11 -3.07 -1.10 9.89
C GLN A 11 -4.41 -0.63 10.48
N PHE A 12 -4.54 0.66 10.80
CA PHE A 12 -5.82 1.20 11.29
C PHE A 12 -6.94 0.96 10.26
N PHE A 13 -6.68 1.25 8.99
CA PHE A 13 -7.63 1.02 7.90
C PHE A 13 -7.96 -0.46 7.73
N ALA A 14 -6.96 -1.35 7.80
CA ALA A 14 -7.15 -2.79 7.75
C ALA A 14 -8.09 -3.31 8.84
N GLU A 15 -7.91 -2.83 10.08
CA GLU A 15 -8.74 -3.20 11.23
C GLU A 15 -10.19 -2.74 11.05
N GLN A 16 -10.41 -1.52 10.56
CA GLN A 16 -11.75 -1.02 10.27
C GLN A 16 -12.47 -1.86 9.21
N LEU A 17 -11.80 -2.15 8.08
CA LEU A 17 -12.38 -2.97 7.02
C LEU A 17 -12.65 -4.41 7.46
N LYS A 18 -11.73 -5.01 8.22
CA LYS A 18 -11.92 -6.35 8.78
C LYS A 18 -13.14 -6.40 9.70
N ASN A 19 -13.36 -5.38 10.53
CA ASN A 19 -14.56 -5.29 11.38
C ASN A 19 -15.86 -5.15 10.57
N GLN A 20 -15.78 -4.69 9.33
CA GLN A 20 -16.89 -4.65 8.37
C GLN A 20 -17.03 -5.94 7.55
N GLY A 21 -16.25 -6.98 7.86
CA GLY A 21 -16.32 -8.30 7.21
C GLY A 21 -15.49 -8.42 5.93
N TRP A 22 -14.61 -7.47 5.62
CA TRP A 22 -13.76 -7.56 4.44
C TRP A 22 -12.62 -8.55 4.64
N ALA A 23 -12.29 -9.30 3.60
CA ALA A 23 -11.01 -9.99 3.49
C ALA A 23 -9.90 -8.95 3.23
N VAL A 24 -8.97 -8.83 4.18
CA VAL A 24 -7.86 -7.89 4.12
C VAL A 24 -6.53 -8.63 4.20
N SER A 25 -5.68 -8.40 3.20
CA SER A 25 -4.29 -8.84 3.18
C SER A 25 -3.38 -7.63 2.98
N GLY A 26 -2.10 -7.74 3.31
CA GLY A 26 -1.17 -6.65 3.05
C GLY A 26 0.29 -6.95 3.31
N THR A 27 1.12 -5.93 3.15
CA THR A 27 2.57 -6.08 3.22
C THR A 27 3.20 -5.32 4.36
N CYS A 28 4.36 -5.79 4.82
CA CYS A 28 5.17 -5.13 5.84
C CYS A 28 6.66 -5.37 5.57
N THR A 29 7.53 -4.63 6.25
CA THR A 29 8.98 -4.65 5.95
C THR A 29 9.79 -5.66 6.77
N SER A 30 9.18 -6.40 7.70
CA SER A 30 9.92 -7.34 8.55
C SER A 30 9.09 -8.53 9.03
N ILE A 31 9.78 -9.65 9.27
CA ILE A 31 9.18 -10.88 9.81
C ILE A 31 8.49 -10.61 11.15
N ALA A 32 9.09 -9.78 12.01
CA ALA A 32 8.51 -9.41 13.29
C ALA A 32 7.17 -8.66 13.14
N LYS A 33 7.07 -7.75 12.16
CA LYS A 33 5.80 -7.07 11.85
C LYS A 33 4.78 -8.02 11.25
N LYS A 34 5.21 -8.91 10.34
CA LYS A 34 4.35 -9.95 9.76
C LYS A 34 3.67 -10.76 10.85
N LYS A 35 4.44 -11.30 11.80
CA LYS A 35 3.90 -12.09 12.92
C LYS A 35 2.85 -11.32 13.72
N LYS A 36 3.09 -10.05 14.03
CA LYS A 36 2.12 -9.19 14.74
C LYS A 36 0.82 -8.96 13.94
N LEU A 37 0.91 -8.86 12.62
CA LEU A 37 -0.27 -8.73 11.75
C LEU A 37 -1.03 -10.05 11.66
N GLU A 38 -0.33 -11.18 11.59
CA GLU A 38 -0.93 -12.52 11.61
C GLU A 38 -1.61 -12.83 12.94
N GLU A 39 -1.04 -12.42 14.08
CA GLU A 39 -1.67 -12.51 15.41
C GLU A 39 -2.98 -11.69 15.49
N LYS A 40 -3.07 -10.60 14.73
CA LYS A 40 -4.30 -9.82 14.53
C LYS A 40 -5.24 -10.42 13.48
N GLY A 41 -4.87 -11.56 12.90
CA GLY A 41 -5.63 -12.31 11.91
C GLY A 41 -5.67 -11.65 10.54
N PHE A 42 -4.59 -10.98 10.13
CA PHE A 42 -4.39 -10.55 8.75
C PHE A 42 -3.47 -11.53 8.01
N ASN A 43 -3.69 -11.71 6.71
CA ASN A 43 -2.70 -12.36 5.86
C ASN A 43 -1.63 -11.33 5.46
N ALA A 44 -0.39 -11.52 5.94
CA ALA A 44 0.68 -10.54 5.80
C ALA A 44 1.91 -11.11 5.08
N TYR A 45 2.48 -10.29 4.19
CA TYR A 45 3.68 -10.62 3.42
C TYR A 45 4.83 -9.71 3.82
N VAL A 46 6.04 -10.27 3.92
CA VAL A 46 7.25 -9.44 3.99
C VAL A 46 7.55 -8.98 2.57
N PHE A 47 7.72 -7.67 2.39
CA PHE A 47 7.85 -7.04 1.09
C PHE A 47 8.87 -5.91 1.17
N ASP A 48 9.76 -5.86 0.18
CA ASP A 48 10.64 -4.72 -0.05
C ASP A 48 10.13 -3.96 -1.27
N ALA A 49 9.74 -2.71 -1.07
CA ALA A 49 9.25 -1.88 -2.17
C ALA A 49 10.35 -1.44 -3.13
N ASN A 50 11.62 -1.44 -2.69
CA ASN A 50 12.76 -1.12 -3.56
C ASN A 50 13.07 -2.28 -4.51
N GLU A 51 12.84 -3.51 -4.06
CA GLU A 51 13.03 -4.75 -4.81
C GLU A 51 11.76 -5.61 -4.73
N PRO A 52 10.67 -5.18 -5.41
CA PRO A 52 9.36 -5.79 -5.28
C PRO A 52 9.36 -7.24 -5.74
N GLN A 53 8.94 -8.14 -4.85
CA GLN A 53 8.82 -9.57 -5.17
C GLN A 53 7.53 -9.82 -5.95
N LEU A 54 7.65 -10.35 -7.17
CA LEU A 54 6.50 -10.64 -8.04
C LEU A 54 5.50 -11.60 -7.39
N GLU A 55 5.97 -12.57 -6.61
CA GLU A 55 5.11 -13.51 -5.89
C GLU A 55 4.17 -12.81 -4.88
N VAL A 56 4.68 -11.78 -4.20
CA VAL A 56 3.87 -10.98 -3.27
C VAL A 56 2.87 -10.13 -4.06
N LEU A 57 3.29 -9.53 -5.17
CA LEU A 57 2.38 -8.75 -6.01
C LEU A 57 1.30 -9.62 -6.66
N ASN A 58 1.59 -10.86 -7.04
CA ASN A 58 0.59 -11.79 -7.59
C ASN A 58 -0.56 -12.09 -6.62
N SER A 59 -0.37 -11.87 -5.31
CA SER A 59 -1.46 -11.99 -4.34
C SER A 59 -2.55 -10.90 -4.50
N LEU A 60 -2.26 -9.81 -5.23
CA LEU A 60 -3.24 -8.80 -5.66
C LEU A 60 -4.36 -9.43 -6.48
N ASN A 61 -4.08 -10.48 -7.25
CA ASN A 61 -5.08 -11.15 -8.12
C ASN A 61 -6.25 -11.79 -7.35
N TYR A 62 -6.13 -11.94 -6.02
CA TYR A 62 -7.22 -12.42 -5.17
C TYR A 62 -8.04 -11.28 -4.52
N HIS A 63 -7.78 -10.03 -4.90
CA HIS A 63 -8.38 -8.85 -4.30
C HIS A 63 -8.85 -7.88 -5.39
N THR A 64 -10.01 -7.28 -5.18
CA THR A 64 -10.57 -6.28 -6.10
C THR A 64 -10.16 -4.85 -5.77
N HIS A 65 -9.55 -4.61 -4.62
CA HIS A 65 -9.22 -3.27 -4.13
C HIS A 65 -7.76 -3.22 -3.66
N LEU A 66 -7.02 -2.19 -4.06
CA LEU A 66 -5.64 -1.93 -3.69
C LEU A 66 -5.49 -0.58 -2.98
N LEU A 67 -4.81 -0.57 -1.84
CA LEU A 67 -4.30 0.63 -1.19
C LEU A 67 -2.77 0.64 -1.19
N ILE A 68 -2.16 1.69 -1.73
CA ILE A 68 -0.73 1.97 -1.63
C ILE A 68 -0.53 2.97 -0.49
N SER A 69 0.03 2.49 0.62
CA SER A 69 0.33 3.25 1.84
C SER A 69 1.83 3.18 2.20
N ILE A 70 2.68 2.85 1.23
CA ILE A 70 4.13 2.84 1.40
C ILE A 70 4.63 4.28 1.43
N PRO A 71 5.39 4.70 2.46
CA PRO A 71 5.92 6.05 2.49
C PRO A 71 7.02 6.24 1.43
N PRO A 72 7.17 7.46 0.89
CA PRO A 72 8.27 7.77 -0.02
C PRO A 72 9.63 7.69 0.69
N VAL A 73 10.66 7.39 -0.10
CA VAL A 73 12.06 7.38 0.36
C VAL A 73 12.69 8.73 0.06
N VAL A 74 13.36 9.31 1.06
CA VAL A 74 14.05 10.61 0.93
C VAL A 74 15.03 10.57 -0.24
N GLY A 75 14.92 11.56 -1.14
CA GLY A 75 15.76 11.69 -2.33
C GLY A 75 15.46 10.70 -3.47
N LYS A 76 14.55 9.74 -3.28
CA LYS A 76 14.14 8.76 -4.30
C LYS A 76 12.66 8.85 -4.68
N GLY A 77 11.84 9.43 -3.82
CA GLY A 77 10.40 9.47 -4.00
C GLY A 77 9.74 8.13 -3.65
N ASP A 78 8.56 7.88 -4.22
CA ASP A 78 7.83 6.65 -3.96
C ASP A 78 8.44 5.44 -4.68
N PRO A 79 8.79 4.36 -3.95
CA PRO A 79 9.40 3.18 -4.55
C PRO A 79 8.45 2.41 -5.48
N MET A 80 7.15 2.38 -5.20
CA MET A 80 6.18 1.69 -6.07
C MET A 80 5.97 2.43 -7.39
N LEU A 81 6.09 3.75 -7.41
CA LEU A 81 6.04 4.52 -8.67
C LEU A 81 7.22 4.22 -9.59
N GLN A 82 8.41 3.93 -9.02
CA GLN A 82 9.57 3.49 -9.82
C GLN A 82 9.31 2.13 -10.49
N HIS A 83 8.46 1.30 -9.89
CA HIS A 83 8.07 -0.02 -10.36
C HIS A 83 6.68 -0.06 -10.98
N VAL A 84 6.18 1.06 -11.51
CA VAL A 84 4.81 1.17 -12.03
C VAL A 84 4.52 0.17 -13.16
N ASN A 85 5.49 -0.12 -14.02
CA ASN A 85 5.30 -1.09 -15.10
C ASN A 85 5.16 -2.53 -14.57
N LEU A 86 5.92 -2.87 -13.51
CA LEU A 86 5.74 -4.13 -12.82
C LEU A 86 4.34 -4.17 -12.19
N LEU A 87 3.96 -3.14 -11.44
CA LEU A 87 2.63 -3.08 -10.82
C LEU A 87 1.51 -3.23 -11.88
N LYS A 88 1.60 -2.52 -13.01
CA LYS A 88 0.66 -2.65 -14.13
C LYS A 88 0.60 -4.06 -14.71
N SER A 89 1.73 -4.76 -14.79
CA SER A 89 1.75 -6.14 -15.31
C SER A 89 1.04 -7.16 -14.41
N VAL A 90 0.87 -6.84 -13.11
CA VAL A 90 0.19 -7.69 -12.13
C VAL A 90 -1.25 -7.26 -11.88
N LEU A 91 -1.56 -5.98 -12.09
CA LEU A 91 -2.92 -5.46 -12.08
C LEU A 91 -3.57 -5.83 -13.42
N ASP A 92 -3.93 -7.10 -13.57
CA ASP A 92 -4.73 -7.55 -14.70
C ASP A 92 -6.05 -6.76 -14.71
N ASP A 93 -6.32 -6.06 -15.81
CA ASP A 93 -7.32 -4.97 -15.90
C ASP A 93 -8.76 -5.44 -15.54
N GLU A 94 -9.03 -6.74 -15.45
CA GLU A 94 -10.38 -7.28 -15.23
C GLU A 94 -10.79 -7.43 -13.76
N ASN A 95 -9.87 -7.61 -12.81
CA ASN A 95 -10.23 -7.90 -11.41
C ASN A 95 -10.14 -6.66 -10.48
N LEU A 96 -9.28 -5.71 -10.81
CA LEU A 96 -9.08 -4.51 -10.00
C LEU A 96 -10.24 -3.54 -10.21
N GLN A 97 -11.02 -3.31 -9.16
CA GLN A 97 -12.15 -2.38 -9.16
C GLN A 97 -11.79 -1.02 -8.57
N TRP A 98 -10.77 -0.96 -7.70
CA TRP A 98 -10.37 0.26 -7.02
C TRP A 98 -8.89 0.26 -6.65
N LEU A 99 -8.25 1.40 -6.89
CA LEU A 99 -6.88 1.68 -6.46
C LEU A 99 -6.84 3.04 -5.78
N SER A 100 -6.20 3.10 -4.61
CA SER A 100 -5.86 4.35 -3.95
C SER A 100 -4.40 4.43 -3.59
N TYR A 101 -3.86 5.64 -3.72
CA TYR A 101 -2.49 5.99 -3.40
C TYR A 101 -2.49 7.08 -2.33
N LEU A 102 -1.93 6.77 -1.15
CA LEU A 102 -1.81 7.76 -0.07
C LEU A 102 -0.59 8.63 -0.32
N SER A 103 -0.83 9.81 -0.88
CA SER A 103 0.18 10.86 -1.01
C SER A 103 0.38 11.61 0.32
N SER A 104 1.26 12.60 0.30
CA SER A 104 1.48 13.55 1.38
C SER A 104 1.32 14.96 0.84
N THR A 105 0.68 15.86 1.58
CA THR A 105 0.59 17.29 1.22
C THR A 105 1.97 17.97 1.21
N SER A 106 3.00 17.34 1.78
CA SER A 106 4.37 17.84 1.68
C SER A 106 4.89 17.93 0.23
N VAL A 107 4.22 17.32 -0.75
CA VAL A 107 4.59 17.45 -2.18
C VAL A 107 4.46 18.88 -2.71
N TYR A 108 3.63 19.72 -2.10
CA TYR A 108 3.47 21.12 -2.49
C TYR A 108 4.66 22.01 -2.10
N GLY A 109 5.55 21.52 -1.22
CA GLY A 109 6.70 22.26 -0.76
C GLY A 109 6.35 23.40 0.19
N ASP A 110 7.22 24.41 0.27
CA ASP A 110 6.97 25.62 1.04
C ASP A 110 6.14 26.60 0.22
N CYS A 111 4.88 26.78 0.61
CA CYS A 111 3.96 27.72 -0.02
C CYS A 111 3.91 29.07 0.71
N GLY A 112 4.82 29.35 1.66
CA GLY A 112 4.93 30.64 2.33
C GLY A 112 3.70 31.03 3.15
N GLY A 113 2.93 30.04 3.64
CA GLY A 113 1.67 30.26 4.36
C GLY A 113 0.47 30.57 3.46
N ALA A 114 0.60 30.48 2.14
CA ALA A 114 -0.54 30.52 1.23
C ALA A 114 -1.44 29.30 1.40
N TRP A 115 -2.72 29.47 1.05
CA TRP A 115 -3.62 28.34 0.85
C TRP A 115 -3.17 27.55 -0.37
N VAL A 116 -3.29 26.23 -0.26
CA VAL A 116 -2.95 25.28 -1.30
C VAL A 116 -4.10 24.30 -1.41
N ASP A 117 -4.47 23.98 -2.65
CA ASP A 117 -5.50 23.01 -3.00
C ASP A 117 -5.05 22.15 -4.19
N GLU A 118 -5.94 21.30 -4.66
CA GLU A 118 -5.69 20.35 -5.74
C GLU A 118 -5.97 20.90 -7.16
N GLU A 119 -6.43 22.15 -7.31
CA GLU A 119 -6.82 22.76 -8.60
C GLU A 119 -5.69 23.54 -9.31
#